data_AF-A0A1H0XMT9-F1
#
_entry.id   AF-A0A1H0XMT9-F1
#
_cell.length_a   1.000
_cell.length_b   1.000
_cell.length_c   1.000
_cell.angle_alpha   90.00
_cell.angle_beta   90.00
_cell.angle_gamma   90.00
#
_symmetry.space_group_name_H-M   'P 1'
#
loop_
_entity.id
_entity.type
_entity.pdbx_description
1 polymer ?
#
loop_
_entity_poly.entity_id
_entity_poly.type
_entity_poly.pdbx_seq_one_letter_code
_entity_poly.pdbx_strand_id
1 'polypeptide(L)'
;MGLLDRLRNRAVIARTQGLRPALKPPVALVPKSRRVPVDAAEEVRLRERLEHDPNDEQAFRRLADIVRRRAAEGHEGGDPQRAADDAVWALAEETARNGRAWYALVELGRLSVHEDREGALRRLGTAAERDHSGQALAESLAVLREAGLPDDALGLGVGHWRPREHVIDAGRHLVHAAVEAGRIAEARRHLQAFDQFPDQQRVAGVRAELERAITEADQRKDRFSR
;
A
#
# COMPACT_ATOMS: atom_id res chain seq x y z
N MET A 1 39.47 24.40 -50.62
CA MET A 1 39.23 24.77 -52.05
C MET A 1 38.18 23.82 -52.59
N GLY A 2 36.92 24.16 -52.84
CA GLY A 2 36.17 25.40 -52.71
C GLY A 2 34.69 25.04 -52.88
N LEU A 3 33.90 25.48 -51.91
CA LEU A 3 32.44 25.62 -51.98
C LEU A 3 32.15 26.73 -53.00
N LEU A 4 31.08 26.63 -53.79
CA LEU A 4 30.54 27.66 -54.73
C LEU A 4 31.09 27.65 -56.17
N ASP A 5 30.69 26.67 -57.01
CA ASP A 5 30.78 26.91 -58.46
C ASP A 5 29.80 26.14 -59.37
N ARG A 6 28.61 25.74 -58.88
CA ARG A 6 27.64 25.03 -59.74
C ARG A 6 26.20 25.48 -59.57
N LEU A 7 26.00 26.79 -59.71
CA LEU A 7 24.73 27.37 -60.12
C LEU A 7 24.99 28.38 -61.23
N ARG A 8 24.78 27.99 -62.50
CA ARG A 8 24.05 28.78 -63.51
C ARG A 8 24.12 28.16 -64.90
N ASN A 9 22.99 28.28 -65.58
CA ASN A 9 22.70 28.02 -67.00
C ASN A 9 22.35 26.56 -67.31
N ARG A 10 21.20 26.25 -67.92
CA ARG A 10 20.25 27.09 -68.65
C ARG A 10 18.96 26.29 -68.83
N ALA A 11 17.83 26.97 -68.69
CA ALA A 11 16.51 26.47 -69.08
C ALA A 11 16.47 26.11 -70.58
N VAL A 12 15.55 25.24 -70.99
CA VAL A 12 14.50 25.46 -72.03
C VAL A 12 13.97 24.13 -72.62
N ILE A 13 12.63 23.96 -72.51
CA ILE A 13 11.67 23.16 -73.32
C ILE A 13 11.59 21.64 -73.11
N ALA A 14 10.46 21.17 -72.52
CA ALA A 14 9.36 20.54 -73.27
C ALA A 14 8.19 20.13 -72.34
N ARG A 15 6.98 20.65 -72.64
CA ARG A 15 5.68 20.02 -72.32
C ARG A 15 5.75 18.57 -72.83
N THR A 16 5.20 17.54 -72.19
CA THR A 16 3.76 17.27 -72.02
C THR A 16 3.68 15.92 -71.29
N GLN A 17 2.77 15.78 -70.32
CA GLN A 17 1.93 14.60 -70.04
C GLN A 17 1.49 14.61 -68.57
N GLY A 18 0.21 14.90 -68.38
CA GLY A 18 -0.46 14.78 -67.11
C GLY A 18 -0.93 13.35 -66.87
N LEU A 19 -0.84 12.92 -65.62
CA LEU A 19 -1.78 12.07 -64.87
C LEU A 19 -1.12 11.77 -63.52
N ARG A 20 -1.34 12.66 -62.54
CA ARG A 20 -1.01 12.38 -61.13
C ARG A 20 -2.25 11.74 -60.49
N PRO A 21 -2.14 10.54 -59.88
CA PRO A 21 -3.25 10.00 -59.09
C PRO A 21 -3.48 10.88 -57.86
N ALA A 22 -4.75 11.17 -57.57
CA ALA A 22 -5.18 11.97 -56.44
C ALA A 22 -4.68 11.34 -55.12
N LEU A 23 -3.82 12.08 -54.42
CA LEU A 23 -3.51 11.82 -53.01
C LEU A 23 -4.79 12.03 -52.21
N LYS A 24 -5.34 10.95 -51.66
CA LYS A 24 -6.40 11.01 -50.66
C LYS A 24 -5.91 11.88 -49.49
N PRO A 25 -6.71 12.81 -48.98
CA PRO A 25 -6.30 13.59 -47.81
C PRO A 25 -6.05 12.62 -46.64
N PRO A 26 -5.04 12.88 -45.78
CA PRO A 26 -4.88 12.09 -44.57
C PRO A 26 -6.15 12.26 -43.75
N VAL A 27 -6.82 11.14 -43.47
CA VAL A 27 -7.90 11.07 -42.49
C VAL A 27 -7.34 11.68 -41.22
N ALA A 28 -7.89 12.82 -40.81
CA ALA A 28 -7.58 13.41 -39.53
C ALA A 28 -7.83 12.34 -38.48
N LEU A 29 -6.76 11.90 -37.80
CA LEU A 29 -6.87 11.14 -36.57
C LEU A 29 -7.66 12.04 -35.62
N VAL A 30 -8.95 11.75 -35.50
CA VAL A 30 -9.80 12.32 -34.48
C VAL A 30 -9.06 12.05 -33.17
N PRO A 31 -8.64 13.07 -32.40
CA PRO A 31 -8.08 12.82 -31.10
C PRO A 31 -9.15 12.04 -30.34
N LYS A 32 -8.86 10.78 -29.98
CA LYS A 32 -9.71 10.02 -29.05
C LYS A 32 -9.89 10.96 -27.87
N SER A 33 -11.10 11.50 -27.75
CA SER A 33 -11.51 12.37 -26.66
C SER A 33 -10.99 11.71 -25.39
N ARG A 34 -10.02 12.34 -24.73
CA ARG A 34 -9.55 11.94 -23.41
C ARG A 34 -10.78 12.11 -22.53
N ARG A 35 -11.59 11.04 -22.43
CA ARG A 35 -12.81 11.04 -21.63
C ARG A 35 -12.33 11.50 -20.26
N VAL A 36 -12.92 12.56 -19.73
CA VAL A 36 -12.75 12.90 -18.33
C VAL A 36 -13.05 11.60 -17.59
N PRO A 37 -12.09 11.00 -16.85
CA PRO A 37 -12.34 9.75 -16.16
C PRO A 37 -13.60 9.95 -15.32
N VAL A 38 -14.54 9.01 -15.38
CA VAL A 38 -15.82 9.09 -14.63
C VAL A 38 -15.57 9.40 -13.15
N ASP A 39 -14.40 9.00 -12.66
CA ASP A 39 -13.96 9.12 -11.28
C ASP A 39 -13.21 10.43 -10.96
N ALA A 40 -13.04 11.37 -11.90
CA ALA A 40 -12.19 12.56 -11.68
C ALA A 40 -12.72 13.48 -10.57
N ALA A 41 -14.04 13.67 -10.49
CA ALA A 41 -14.65 14.47 -9.43
C ALA A 41 -14.62 13.74 -8.07
N GLU A 42 -14.72 12.41 -8.07
CA GLU A 42 -14.61 11.60 -6.86
C GLU A 42 -13.16 11.61 -6.32
N GLU A 43 -12.17 11.47 -7.20
CA GLU A 43 -10.75 11.54 -6.83
C GLU A 43 -10.40 12.88 -6.17
N VAL A 44 -10.86 14.01 -6.70
CA VAL A 44 -10.64 15.33 -6.08
C VAL A 44 -11.22 15.37 -4.67
N ARG A 45 -12.46 14.90 -4.48
CA ARG A 45 -13.11 14.86 -3.15
C ARG A 45 -12.38 13.94 -2.17
N LEU A 46 -11.88 12.80 -2.63
CA LEU A 46 -11.12 11.87 -1.78
C LEU A 46 -9.76 12.46 -1.39
N ARG A 47 -9.09 13.15 -2.31
CA ARG A 47 -7.84 13.87 -2.03
C ARG A 47 -8.07 15.00 -1.03
N GLU A 48 -9.14 15.77 -1.16
CA GLU A 48 -9.53 16.78 -0.17
C GLU A 48 -9.77 16.15 1.22
N ARG A 49 -10.46 15.01 1.31
CA ARG A 49 -10.62 14.29 2.59
C ARG A 49 -9.28 13.92 3.22
N LEU A 50 -8.35 13.38 2.43
CA LEU A 50 -7.02 12.98 2.89
C LEU A 50 -6.11 14.17 3.25
N GLU A 51 -6.35 15.34 2.67
CA GLU A 51 -5.66 16.56 3.10
C GLU A 51 -6.07 16.96 4.53
N HIS A 52 -7.37 16.85 4.84
CA HIS A 52 -7.90 17.14 6.17
C HIS A 52 -7.48 16.06 7.18
N ASP A 53 -7.76 14.79 6.86
CA ASP A 53 -7.39 13.63 7.65
C ASP A 53 -6.60 12.62 6.80
N PRO A 54 -5.25 12.62 6.87
CA PRO A 54 -4.44 11.70 6.08
C PRO A 54 -4.55 10.24 6.53
N ASN A 55 -5.28 9.96 7.62
CA ASN A 55 -5.54 8.63 8.13
C ASN A 55 -7.00 8.19 7.91
N ASP A 56 -7.77 8.90 7.09
CA ASP A 56 -9.09 8.45 6.62
C ASP A 56 -8.93 7.21 5.72
N GLU A 57 -8.91 6.04 6.35
CA GLU A 57 -8.66 4.75 5.70
C GLU A 57 -9.65 4.50 4.56
N GLN A 58 -10.91 4.91 4.74
CA GLN A 58 -11.95 4.71 3.74
C GLN A 58 -11.70 5.59 2.51
N ALA A 59 -11.30 6.86 2.72
CA ALA A 59 -10.93 7.74 1.63
C ALA A 59 -9.70 7.20 0.88
N PHE A 60 -8.69 6.74 1.63
CA PHE A 60 -7.47 6.16 1.05
C PHE A 60 -7.78 4.93 0.21
N ARG A 61 -8.51 3.93 0.75
CA ARG A 61 -8.85 2.70 0.02
C ARG A 61 -9.63 2.98 -1.26
N ARG A 62 -10.63 3.86 -1.20
CA ARG A 62 -11.41 4.24 -2.39
C ARG A 62 -10.54 4.94 -3.44
N LEU A 63 -9.64 5.82 -3.03
CA LEU A 63 -8.73 6.49 -3.95
C LEU A 63 -7.73 5.50 -4.55
N ALA A 64 -7.22 4.57 -3.74
CA ALA A 64 -6.38 3.47 -4.18
C ALA A 64 -7.08 2.63 -5.26
N ASP A 65 -8.36 2.28 -5.07
CA ASP A 65 -9.14 1.53 -6.06
C ASP A 65 -9.28 2.28 -7.40
N ILE A 66 -9.52 3.59 -7.36
CA ILE A 66 -9.59 4.43 -8.57
C ILE A 66 -8.26 4.42 -9.31
N VAL A 67 -7.14 4.64 -8.62
CA VAL A 67 -5.82 4.67 -9.28
C VAL A 67 -5.38 3.29 -9.76
N ARG A 68 -5.72 2.21 -9.04
CA ARG A 68 -5.50 0.82 -9.48
C ARG A 68 -6.20 0.54 -10.81
N ARG A 69 -7.51 0.80 -10.88
CA ARG A 69 -8.29 0.58 -12.12
C ARG A 69 -7.72 1.37 -13.28
N ARG A 70 -7.42 2.66 -13.06
CA ARG A 70 -6.84 3.54 -14.09
C ARG A 70 -5.48 3.03 -14.58
N ALA A 71 -4.62 2.58 -13.68
CA ALA A 71 -3.31 2.06 -14.03
C ALA A 71 -3.41 0.76 -14.83
N ALA A 72 -4.30 -0.16 -14.43
CA ALA A 72 -4.53 -1.42 -15.14
C ALA A 72 -5.13 -1.18 -16.54
N GLU A 73 -6.08 -0.26 -16.69
CA GLU A 73 -6.71 0.08 -17.98
C GLU A 73 -5.75 0.80 -18.96
N GLY A 74 -4.77 1.54 -18.44
CA GLY A 74 -3.81 2.29 -19.24
C GLY A 74 -2.58 1.50 -19.71
N HIS A 75 -2.45 0.23 -19.31
CA HIS A 75 -1.24 -0.56 -19.53
C HIS A 75 -1.36 -1.50 -20.74
N GLU A 76 -0.86 -1.08 -21.90
CA GLU A 76 -0.75 -1.95 -23.09
C GLU A 76 0.58 -2.74 -23.04
N GLY A 77 0.52 -4.04 -22.76
CA GLY A 77 1.63 -4.99 -22.98
C GLY A 77 2.53 -5.35 -21.79
N GLY A 78 2.20 -4.92 -20.56
CA GLY A 78 2.90 -5.32 -19.33
C GLY A 78 1.99 -6.03 -18.32
N ASP A 79 2.50 -6.25 -17.10
CA ASP A 79 1.72 -6.86 -16.02
C ASP A 79 0.76 -5.83 -15.39
N PRO A 80 -0.56 -5.96 -15.59
CA PRO A 80 -1.54 -5.01 -15.06
C PRO A 80 -1.57 -4.99 -13.53
N GLN A 81 -1.21 -6.09 -12.86
CA GLN A 81 -1.17 -6.14 -11.40
C GLN A 81 -0.03 -5.28 -10.87
N ARG A 82 1.16 -5.42 -11.45
CA ARG A 82 2.31 -4.59 -11.10
C ARG A 82 2.04 -3.10 -11.34
N ALA A 83 1.42 -2.75 -12.46
CA ALA A 83 1.03 -1.36 -12.73
C ALA A 83 0.05 -0.80 -11.69
N ALA A 84 -0.90 -1.63 -11.23
CA ALA A 84 -1.84 -1.27 -10.17
C ALA A 84 -1.14 -1.08 -8.82
N ASP A 85 -0.21 -1.96 -8.46
CA ASP A 85 0.56 -1.86 -7.21
C ASP A 85 1.51 -0.66 -7.22
N ASP A 86 2.19 -0.37 -8.34
CA ASP A 86 3.01 0.84 -8.52
C ASP A 86 2.17 2.12 -8.35
N ALA A 87 0.92 2.12 -8.83
CA ALA A 87 0.03 3.27 -8.67
C ALA A 87 -0.39 3.50 -7.22
N VAL A 88 -0.68 2.43 -6.46
CA VAL A 88 -0.97 2.55 -5.03
C VAL A 88 0.28 2.94 -4.24
N TRP A 89 1.43 2.40 -4.61
CA TRP A 89 2.71 2.81 -4.04
C TRP A 89 2.91 4.32 -4.15
N ALA A 90 2.77 4.87 -5.36
CA ALA A 90 2.92 6.30 -5.60
C ALA A 90 1.93 7.15 -4.78
N LEU A 91 0.66 6.71 -4.68
CA LEU A 91 -0.36 7.38 -3.85
C LEU A 91 0.02 7.35 -2.36
N ALA A 92 0.49 6.21 -1.87
CA ALA A 92 0.89 6.02 -0.48
C ALA A 92 2.12 6.87 -0.15
N GLU A 93 3.12 6.93 -1.05
CA GLU A 93 4.29 7.80 -0.90
C GLU A 93 3.91 9.28 -0.87
N GLU A 94 3.03 9.71 -1.77
CA GLU A 94 2.51 11.08 -1.79
C GLU A 94 1.87 11.44 -0.45
N THR A 95 1.00 10.56 0.06
CA THR A 95 0.27 10.76 1.32
C THR A 95 1.20 10.71 2.53
N ALA A 96 2.18 9.80 2.55
CA ALA A 96 3.12 9.60 3.66
C ALA A 96 4.06 10.79 3.92
N ARG A 97 4.19 11.72 2.96
CA ARG A 97 4.91 13.00 3.13
C ARG A 97 4.29 13.88 4.22
N ASN A 98 2.99 13.70 4.50
CA ASN A 98 2.36 14.33 5.65
C ASN A 98 2.84 13.63 6.93
N GLY A 99 3.43 14.38 7.87
CA GLY A 99 3.98 13.84 9.11
C GLY A 99 2.95 13.15 10.02
N ARG A 100 1.65 13.40 9.83
CA ARG A 100 0.56 12.74 10.56
C ARG A 100 0.08 11.44 9.92
N ALA A 101 0.46 11.16 8.68
CA ALA A 101 -0.03 10.02 7.90
C ALA A 101 0.64 8.73 8.35
N TRP A 102 0.02 7.99 9.26
CA TRP A 102 0.47 6.65 9.64
C TRP A 102 -0.14 5.59 8.73
N TYR A 103 -1.39 5.76 8.27
CA TYR A 103 -2.07 4.75 7.47
C TYR A 103 -1.38 4.49 6.13
N ALA A 104 -0.94 5.56 5.45
CA ALA A 104 -0.19 5.43 4.20
C ALA A 104 1.16 4.70 4.39
N LEU A 105 1.80 4.82 5.55
CA LEU A 105 3.01 4.05 5.86
C LEU A 105 2.70 2.56 6.09
N VAL A 106 1.55 2.24 6.69
CA VAL A 106 1.08 0.85 6.80
C VAL A 106 0.85 0.25 5.43
N GLU A 107 0.22 0.99 4.51
CA GLU A 107 0.00 0.53 3.13
C GLU A 107 1.30 0.31 2.37
N LEU A 108 2.28 1.21 2.49
CA LEU A 108 3.62 0.99 1.91
C LEU A 108 4.30 -0.24 2.52
N GLY A 109 4.17 -0.44 3.84
CA GLY A 109 4.66 -1.64 4.51
C GLY A 109 4.02 -2.92 3.99
N ARG A 110 2.70 -2.91 3.76
CA ARG A 110 1.96 -4.05 3.21
C ARG A 110 2.40 -4.38 1.79
N LEU A 111 2.59 -3.37 0.93
CA LEU A 111 3.07 -3.56 -0.44
C LEU A 111 4.51 -4.09 -0.47
N SER A 112 5.36 -3.68 0.47
CA SER A 112 6.78 -4.03 0.45
C SER A 112 7.15 -5.27 1.26
N VAL A 113 6.25 -5.86 2.05
CA VAL A 113 6.62 -6.86 3.08
C VAL A 113 7.37 -8.09 2.52
N HIS A 114 7.05 -8.52 1.31
CA HIS A 114 7.68 -9.68 0.66
C HIS A 114 8.90 -9.32 -0.21
N GLU A 115 8.96 -8.10 -0.74
CA GLU A 115 10.02 -7.67 -1.68
C GLU A 115 11.13 -6.86 -0.99
N ASP A 116 10.78 -6.06 0.03
CA ASP A 116 11.65 -5.22 0.85
C ASP A 116 11.18 -5.29 2.31
N ARG A 117 11.44 -6.44 2.94
CA ARG A 117 11.05 -6.71 4.34
C ARG A 117 11.64 -5.70 5.31
N GLU A 118 12.92 -5.33 5.15
CA GLU A 118 13.57 -4.36 6.06
C GLU A 118 12.95 -2.96 5.93
N GLY A 119 12.69 -2.50 4.71
CA GLY A 119 11.99 -1.25 4.48
C GLY A 119 10.53 -1.30 4.94
N ALA A 120 9.85 -2.44 4.82
CA ALA A 120 8.52 -2.63 5.40
C ALA A 120 8.57 -2.38 6.91
N LEU A 121 9.48 -3.03 7.63
CA LEU A 121 9.61 -2.89 9.08
C LEU A 121 9.92 -1.45 9.51
N ARG A 122 10.78 -0.73 8.78
CA ARG A 122 11.05 0.69 9.06
C ARG A 122 9.78 1.54 8.90
N ARG A 123 9.03 1.35 7.82
CA ARG A 123 7.78 2.10 7.56
C ARG A 123 6.71 1.80 8.62
N LEU A 124 6.54 0.54 8.99
CA LEU A 124 5.60 0.10 10.02
C LEU A 124 5.98 0.64 11.41
N GLY A 125 7.28 0.64 11.75
CA GLY A 125 7.79 1.28 12.96
C GLY A 125 7.46 2.77 13.00
N THR A 126 7.76 3.51 11.92
CA THR A 126 7.41 4.93 11.82
C THR A 126 5.90 5.16 11.88
N ALA A 127 5.08 4.26 11.33
CA ALA A 127 3.62 4.35 11.45
C ALA A 127 3.18 4.26 12.93
N ALA A 128 3.71 3.28 13.67
CA ALA A 128 3.44 3.12 15.09
C ALA A 128 3.89 4.33 15.93
N GLU A 129 5.00 4.97 15.57
CA GLU A 129 5.49 6.19 16.25
C GLU A 129 4.59 7.42 16.00
N ARG A 130 3.97 7.51 14.81
CA ARG A 130 3.08 8.63 14.44
C ARG A 130 1.70 8.57 15.09
N ASP A 131 1.33 7.44 15.68
CA ASP A 131 0.02 7.22 16.28
C ASP A 131 0.11 6.78 17.74
N HIS A 132 -0.24 7.69 18.65
CA HIS A 132 -0.26 7.43 20.08
C HIS A 132 -1.43 6.56 20.54
N SER A 133 -2.47 6.38 19.71
CA SER A 133 -3.60 5.52 20.05
C SER A 133 -3.28 4.03 19.89
N GLY A 134 -2.19 3.69 19.21
CA GLY A 134 -1.80 2.32 18.92
C GLY A 134 -2.62 1.63 17.83
N GLN A 135 -3.49 2.34 17.13
CA GLN A 135 -4.20 1.86 15.94
C GLN A 135 -3.21 1.49 14.82
N ALA A 136 -2.23 2.35 14.54
CA ALA A 136 -1.18 2.07 13.55
C ALA A 136 -0.35 0.87 13.94
N LEU A 137 -0.09 0.68 15.24
CA LEU A 137 0.60 -0.50 15.73
C LEU A 137 -0.25 -1.75 15.50
N ALA A 138 -1.55 -1.73 15.82
CA ALA A 138 -2.45 -2.87 15.59
C ALA A 138 -2.45 -3.29 14.11
N GLU A 139 -2.64 -2.34 13.20
CA GLU A 139 -2.62 -2.57 11.75
C GLU A 139 -1.26 -3.10 11.27
N SER A 140 -0.17 -2.54 11.77
CA SER A 140 1.20 -2.99 11.43
C SER A 140 1.47 -4.43 11.87
N LEU A 141 1.00 -4.81 13.07
CA LEU A 141 1.11 -6.18 13.56
C LEU A 141 0.23 -7.15 12.76
N ALA A 142 -0.97 -6.71 12.34
CA ALA A 142 -1.82 -7.50 11.46
C ALA A 142 -1.12 -7.78 10.12
N VAL A 143 -0.56 -6.75 9.48
CA VAL A 143 0.19 -6.89 8.21
C VAL A 143 1.31 -7.92 8.32
N LEU A 144 2.14 -7.85 9.38
CA LEU A 144 3.25 -8.79 9.56
C LEU A 144 2.78 -10.21 9.83
N ARG A 145 1.72 -10.38 10.63
CA ARG A 145 1.14 -11.71 10.90
C ARG A 145 0.52 -12.34 9.65
N GLU A 146 -0.25 -11.57 8.88
CA GLU A 146 -0.86 -12.03 7.63
C GLU A 146 0.19 -12.40 6.58
N ALA A 147 1.34 -11.73 6.58
CA ALA A 147 2.50 -12.06 5.76
C ALA A 147 3.30 -13.28 6.25
N GLY A 148 2.88 -13.93 7.35
CA GLY A 148 3.58 -15.09 7.92
C GLY A 148 4.88 -14.73 8.65
N LEU A 149 4.99 -13.50 9.17
CA LEU A 149 6.17 -12.98 9.88
C LEU A 149 5.88 -12.71 11.37
N PRO A 150 5.48 -13.74 12.16
CA PRO A 150 5.08 -13.53 13.55
C PRO A 150 6.24 -13.06 14.44
N ASP A 151 7.48 -13.48 14.17
CA ASP A 151 8.66 -13.01 14.93
C ASP A 151 8.93 -11.51 14.73
N ASP A 152 8.70 -10.99 13.52
CA ASP A 152 8.83 -9.56 13.28
C ASP A 152 7.71 -8.77 13.94
N ALA A 153 6.48 -9.29 13.88
CA ALA A 153 5.35 -8.70 14.58
C ALA A 153 5.64 -8.61 16.09
N LEU A 154 6.18 -9.68 16.69
CA LEU A 154 6.64 -9.65 18.08
C LEU A 154 7.70 -8.58 18.33
N GLY A 155 8.75 -8.53 17.50
CA GLY A 155 9.82 -7.55 17.63
C GLY A 155 9.31 -6.12 17.60
N LEU A 156 8.44 -5.80 16.64
CA LEU A 156 7.82 -4.49 16.51
C LEU A 156 6.93 -4.17 17.73
N GLY A 157 6.05 -5.08 18.11
CA GLY A 157 5.07 -4.86 19.16
C GLY A 157 5.66 -4.73 20.56
N VAL A 158 6.71 -5.49 20.90
CA VAL A 158 7.39 -5.37 22.21
C VAL A 158 8.00 -3.98 22.42
N GLY A 159 8.54 -3.36 21.36
CA GLY A 159 9.12 -2.01 21.45
C GLY A 159 8.08 -0.91 21.65
N HIS A 160 6.91 -1.05 21.02
CA HIS A 160 5.95 0.04 20.84
C HIS A 160 4.68 -0.08 21.68
N TRP A 161 4.29 -1.28 22.11
CA TRP A 161 3.00 -1.46 22.77
C TRP A 161 2.98 -0.84 24.18
N ARG A 162 1.91 -0.09 24.47
CA ARG A 162 1.63 0.54 25.76
C ARG A 162 0.21 0.16 26.20
N PRO A 163 0.02 -0.89 27.02
CA PRO A 163 -1.31 -1.44 27.35
C PRO A 163 -2.30 -0.47 27.99
N ARG A 164 -1.81 0.59 28.65
CA ARG A 164 -2.65 1.60 29.31
C ARG A 164 -3.19 2.66 28.35
N GLU A 165 -2.53 2.83 27.21
CA GLU A 165 -2.74 3.94 26.27
C GLU A 165 -3.28 3.44 24.93
N HIS A 166 -2.79 2.29 24.47
CA HIS A 166 -3.09 1.78 23.14
C HIS A 166 -4.41 1.01 23.08
N VAL A 167 -4.98 0.90 21.88
CA VAL A 167 -6.14 0.04 21.61
C VAL A 167 -5.88 -1.43 21.95
N ILE A 168 -6.95 -2.13 22.32
CA ILE A 168 -6.92 -3.56 22.71
C ILE A 168 -6.37 -4.44 21.58
N ASP A 169 -6.70 -4.10 20.32
CA ASP A 169 -6.32 -4.91 19.16
C ASP A 169 -4.79 -4.98 18.94
N ALA A 170 -4.02 -3.95 19.33
CA ALA A 170 -2.57 -4.03 19.29
C ALA A 170 -2.04 -5.14 20.21
N GLY A 171 -2.58 -5.24 21.42
CA GLY A 171 -2.25 -6.31 22.36
C GLY A 171 -2.73 -7.67 21.87
N ARG A 172 -3.91 -7.72 21.25
CA ARG A 172 -4.47 -8.96 20.69
C ARG A 172 -3.57 -9.53 19.61
N HIS A 173 -3.15 -8.71 18.65
CA HIS A 173 -2.21 -9.12 17.61
C HIS A 173 -0.85 -9.53 18.19
N LEU A 174 -0.35 -8.85 19.21
CA LEU A 174 0.91 -9.23 19.86
C LEU A 174 0.85 -10.62 20.51
N VAL A 175 -0.24 -10.94 21.21
CA VAL A 175 -0.42 -12.28 21.80
C VAL A 175 -0.55 -13.35 20.71
N HIS A 176 -1.30 -13.09 19.65
CA HIS A 176 -1.38 -14.03 18.52
C HIS A 176 -0.03 -14.23 17.83
N ALA A 177 0.75 -13.18 17.61
CA ALA A 177 2.10 -13.29 17.06
C ALA A 177 3.00 -14.20 17.94
N ALA A 178 2.89 -14.08 19.26
CA ALA A 178 3.60 -14.96 20.20
C ALA A 178 3.18 -16.43 20.06
N VAL A 179 1.89 -16.68 19.89
CA VAL A 179 1.34 -18.02 19.69
C VAL A 179 1.81 -18.60 18.35
N GLU A 180 1.75 -17.82 17.28
CA GLU A 180 2.16 -18.20 15.92
C GLU A 180 3.66 -18.49 15.82
N ALA A 181 4.49 -17.72 16.53
CA ALA A 181 5.93 -17.98 16.66
C ALA A 181 6.26 -19.15 17.62
N GLY A 182 5.26 -19.80 18.22
CA GLY A 182 5.45 -20.91 19.17
C GLY A 182 6.03 -20.48 20.54
N ARG A 183 6.03 -19.17 20.84
CA ARG A 183 6.56 -18.57 22.06
C ARG A 183 5.48 -18.46 23.15
N ILE A 184 4.96 -19.62 23.57
CA ILE A 184 3.82 -19.74 24.52
C ILE A 184 4.05 -18.98 25.83
N ALA A 185 5.26 -19.04 26.40
CA ALA A 185 5.57 -18.33 27.64
C ALA A 185 5.49 -16.81 27.48
N GLU A 186 5.80 -16.27 26.30
CA GLU A 186 5.66 -14.85 25.98
C GLU A 186 4.21 -14.47 25.73
N ALA A 187 3.46 -15.31 25.01
CA ALA A 187 2.03 -15.12 24.82
C ALA A 187 1.31 -14.95 26.17
N ARG A 188 1.63 -15.79 27.16
CA ARG A 188 1.09 -15.69 28.52
C ARG A 188 1.48 -14.40 29.23
N ARG A 189 2.73 -13.93 29.08
CA ARG A 189 3.17 -12.65 29.66
C ARG A 189 2.48 -11.46 29.02
N HIS A 190 2.34 -11.44 27.70
CA HIS A 190 1.60 -10.39 26.99
C HIS A 190 0.12 -10.39 27.36
N LEU A 191 -0.50 -11.56 27.53
CA LEU A 191 -1.86 -11.68 28.02
C LEU A 191 -2.04 -11.10 29.43
N GLN A 192 -1.10 -11.33 30.35
CA GLN A 192 -1.13 -10.74 31.69
C GLN A 192 -1.10 -9.21 31.66
N ALA A 193 -0.43 -8.61 30.67
CA ALA A 193 -0.39 -7.15 30.53
C ALA A 193 -1.77 -6.54 30.24
N PHE A 194 -2.77 -7.34 29.86
CA PHE A 194 -4.14 -6.85 29.69
C PHE A 194 -4.82 -6.43 31.01
N ASP A 195 -4.30 -6.87 32.16
CA ASP A 195 -4.76 -6.39 33.47
C ASP A 195 -4.51 -4.88 33.67
N GLN A 196 -3.71 -4.26 32.80
CA GLN A 196 -3.40 -2.82 32.83
C GLN A 196 -4.39 -1.96 32.03
N PHE A 197 -5.28 -2.53 31.22
CA PHE A 197 -6.26 -1.73 30.47
C PHE A 197 -7.26 -1.05 31.43
N PRO A 198 -7.66 0.21 31.17
CA PRO A 198 -8.67 0.88 31.99
C PRO A 198 -10.05 0.21 31.95
N ASP A 199 -10.45 -0.30 30.79
CA ASP A 199 -11.75 -0.94 30.57
C ASP A 199 -11.65 -2.47 30.58
N GLN A 200 -11.72 -3.03 31.78
CA GLN A 200 -11.64 -4.47 32.00
C GLN A 200 -12.86 -5.23 31.45
N GLN A 201 -14.02 -4.58 31.29
CA GLN A 201 -15.20 -5.22 30.71
C GLN A 201 -15.01 -5.48 29.22
N ARG A 202 -14.48 -4.50 28.48
CA ARG A 202 -14.18 -4.63 27.05
C ARG A 202 -13.08 -5.66 26.78
N VAL A 203 -12.13 -5.80 27.69
CA VAL A 203 -11.00 -6.75 27.60
C VAL A 203 -11.44 -8.20 27.83
N ALA A 204 -12.43 -8.47 28.66
CA ALA A 204 -12.79 -9.82 29.10
C ALA A 204 -13.03 -10.80 27.94
N GLY A 205 -13.74 -10.37 26.90
CA GLY A 205 -14.01 -11.21 25.72
C GLY A 205 -12.74 -11.57 24.94
N VAL A 206 -11.86 -10.58 24.73
CA VAL A 206 -10.58 -10.77 24.03
C VAL A 206 -9.65 -11.66 24.85
N ARG A 207 -9.60 -11.47 26.18
CA ARG A 207 -8.78 -12.30 27.06
C ARG A 207 -9.16 -13.78 26.97
N ALA A 208 -10.46 -14.09 27.05
CA ALA A 208 -10.95 -15.46 26.96
C ALA A 208 -10.65 -16.10 25.60
N GLU A 209 -10.72 -15.33 24.50
CA GLU A 209 -10.27 -15.78 23.19
C GLU A 209 -8.78 -16.14 23.16
N LEU A 210 -7.93 -15.25 23.66
CA LEU A 210 -6.48 -15.43 23.67
C LEU A 210 -6.04 -16.59 24.57
N GLU A 211 -6.69 -16.77 25.72
CA GLU A 211 -6.44 -17.91 26.62
C GLU A 211 -6.69 -19.25 25.92
N ARG A 212 -7.77 -19.34 25.12
CA ARG A 212 -8.04 -20.53 24.30
C ARG A 212 -6.95 -20.75 23.26
N ALA A 213 -6.58 -19.71 22.50
CA ALA A 213 -5.56 -19.81 21.48
C ALA A 213 -4.20 -20.28 22.04
N ILE A 214 -3.79 -19.75 23.20
CA ILE A 214 -2.57 -20.17 23.91
C ILE A 214 -2.67 -21.65 24.30
N THR A 215 -3.80 -22.07 24.86
CA THR A 215 -4.01 -23.43 25.36
C THR A 215 -3.98 -24.46 24.23
N GLU A 216 -4.65 -24.16 23.11
CA GLU A 216 -4.65 -25.02 21.92
C GLU A 216 -3.25 -25.19 21.32
N ALA A 217 -2.46 -24.11 21.30
CA ALA A 217 -1.09 -24.14 20.81
C ALA A 217 -0.15 -24.93 21.74
N ASP A 218 -0.32 -24.81 23.06
CA ASP A 218 0.44 -25.58 24.06
C ASP A 218 0.20 -27.09 23.89
N GLN A 219 -1.07 -27.50 23.79
CA GLN A 219 -1.45 -28.91 23.57
C GLN A 219 -0.97 -29.45 22.22
N ARG A 220 -0.89 -28.60 21.19
CA ARG A 220 -0.34 -28.97 19.89
C ARG A 220 1.15 -29.28 20.02
N LYS A 221 1.89 -28.41 20.70
CA LYS A 221 3.34 -28.59 20.95
C LYS A 221 3.64 -29.89 21.71
N ASP A 222 2.85 -30.21 22.72
CA ASP A 222 3.01 -31.44 23.51
C ASP A 222 2.76 -32.71 22.69
N ARG A 223 1.83 -32.67 21.73
CA ARG A 223 1.53 -33.81 20.85
C ARG A 223 2.64 -34.12 19.84
N PHE A 224 3.34 -33.10 19.36
CA PHE A 224 4.46 -33.27 18.42
C PHE A 224 5.81 -33.54 19.09
N SER A 225 5.88 -33.41 20.42
CA SER A 225 7.09 -33.68 21.21
C SER A 225 7.14 -35.10 21.81
N ARG A 226 6.13 -35.94 21.53
CA ARG A 226 6.05 -37.36 21.92
C ARG A 226 6.25 -38.25 20.70
#